data_AF-A0AAN4HKB5-F1
#
_entry.id   AF-A0AAN4HKB5-F1
#
_cell.length_a   1.000
_cell.length_b   1.000
_cell.length_c   1.000
_cell.angle_alpha   90.00
_cell.angle_beta   90.00
_cell.angle_gamma   90.00
#
_symmetry.space_group_name_H-M   'P 1'
#
loop_
_entity.id
_entity.type
_entity.pdbx_description
1 polymer ?
#
loop_
_entity_poly.entity_id
_entity_poly.type
_entity_poly.pdbx_seq_one_letter_code
_entity_poly.pdbx_strand_id
1 'polypeptide(L)'
;MKAFHVQGSDGENQEIVFAETVGKAKVKSEAYRWCDYTEIRASRIIEFDKYADLGYVPKNELLKNGWWFTCQKCSITCTEENAVVVEEKVYCKKCNLVQESVS
;
A
#
# COMPACT_ATOMS: atom_id res chain seq x y z
N MET A 1 4.04 16.97 1.22
CA MET A 1 3.14 16.56 0.11
C MET A 1 1.84 16.03 0.69
N LYS A 2 0.77 15.86 -0.09
CA LYS A 2 -0.50 15.26 0.39
C LYS A 2 -0.57 13.80 -0.03
N ALA A 3 -1.11 12.94 0.82
CA ALA A 3 -1.39 11.55 0.51
C ALA A 3 -2.75 11.42 -0.19
N PHE A 4 -2.77 10.65 -1.26
CA PHE A 4 -3.98 10.29 -1.99
C PHE A 4 -4.06 8.78 -2.14
N HIS A 5 -5.21 8.19 -1.82
CA HIS A 5 -5.54 6.86 -2.31
C HIS A 5 -5.97 6.96 -3.75
N VAL A 6 -5.25 6.29 -4.62
CA VAL A 6 -5.46 6.27 -6.07
C VAL A 6 -5.80 4.84 -6.48
N GLN A 7 -6.78 4.68 -7.37
CA GLN A 7 -7.21 3.39 -7.88
C GLN A 7 -7.88 3.52 -9.25
N GLY A 8 -7.98 2.42 -9.99
CA GLY A 8 -8.83 2.32 -11.17
C GLY A 8 -10.32 2.48 -10.81
N SER A 9 -11.17 2.76 -11.81
CA SER A 9 -12.63 2.85 -11.59
C SER A 9 -13.27 1.51 -11.24
N ASP A 10 -12.61 0.40 -11.56
CA ASP A 10 -12.96 -0.96 -11.18
C ASP A 10 -12.56 -1.31 -9.73
N GLY A 11 -11.80 -0.44 -9.06
CA GLY A 11 -11.29 -0.66 -7.71
C GLY A 11 -9.96 -1.43 -7.66
N GLU A 12 -9.36 -1.72 -8.81
CA GLU A 12 -8.04 -2.37 -8.91
C GLU A 12 -6.91 -1.33 -8.91
N ASN A 13 -5.66 -1.81 -8.88
CA ASN A 13 -4.45 -0.98 -8.93
C ASN A 13 -4.41 0.10 -7.82
N GLN A 14 -4.81 -0.29 -6.60
CA GLN A 14 -4.87 0.62 -5.46
C GLN A 14 -3.47 0.98 -4.95
N GLU A 15 -3.24 2.27 -4.71
CA GLU A 15 -1.95 2.81 -4.27
C GLU A 15 -2.14 4.04 -3.37
N ILE A 16 -1.23 4.27 -2.41
CA ILE A 16 -1.10 5.57 -1.76
C ILE A 16 -0.01 6.39 -2.46
N VAL A 17 -0.40 7.51 -3.06
CA VAL A 17 0.51 8.40 -3.80
C VAL A 17 0.64 9.74 -3.09
N PHE A 18 1.88 10.20 -2.91
CA PHE A 18 2.17 11.54 -2.42
C PHE A 18 2.29 12.54 -3.58
N ALA A 19 1.50 13.62 -3.54
CA ALA A 19 1.52 14.70 -4.56
C ALA A 19 1.03 16.05 -4.01
N GLU A 20 1.23 17.15 -4.74
CA GLU A 20 0.66 18.46 -4.35
C GLU A 20 -0.84 18.57 -4.66
N THR A 21 -1.28 17.92 -5.74
CA THR A 21 -2.65 17.97 -6.27
C THR A 21 -3.14 16.58 -6.68
N VAL A 22 -4.47 16.44 -6.77
CA VAL A 22 -5.14 15.21 -7.22
C VAL A 22 -4.67 14.80 -8.62
N GLY A 23 -4.58 15.74 -9.56
CA GLY A 23 -4.16 15.42 -10.93
C GLY A 23 -2.73 14.88 -11.00
N LYS A 24 -1.81 15.44 -10.21
CA LYS A 24 -0.44 14.91 -10.11
C LYS A 24 -0.40 13.54 -9.45
N ALA A 25 -1.26 13.26 -8.46
CA ALA A 25 -1.35 11.93 -7.85
C ALA A 25 -1.79 10.88 -8.87
N LYS A 26 -2.80 11.18 -9.69
CA LYS A 26 -3.27 10.28 -10.75
C LYS A 26 -2.18 9.99 -11.78
N VAL A 27 -1.48 11.01 -12.27
CA VAL A 27 -0.40 10.85 -13.26
C VAL A 27 0.77 10.03 -12.72
N LYS A 28 1.06 10.13 -11.41
CA LYS A 28 2.13 9.38 -10.76
C LYS A 28 1.77 7.91 -10.48
N SER A 29 0.48 7.60 -10.35
CA SER A 29 0.02 6.29 -9.89
C SER A 29 0.24 5.19 -10.92
N GLU A 30 0.45 3.96 -10.45
CA GLU A 30 0.48 2.78 -11.30
C GLU A 30 -0.82 2.60 -12.11
N ALA A 31 -1.98 2.98 -11.55
CA ALA A 31 -3.27 2.89 -12.23
C ALA A 31 -3.27 3.59 -13.61
N TYR A 32 -2.45 4.63 -13.80
CA TYR A 32 -2.28 5.34 -15.07
C TYR A 32 -1.67 4.49 -16.20
N ARG A 33 -1.05 3.36 -15.86
CA ARG A 33 -0.52 2.40 -16.83
C ARG A 33 -1.55 1.40 -17.32
N TRP A 34 -2.67 1.28 -16.61
CA TRP A 34 -3.66 0.22 -16.80
C TRP A 34 -5.02 0.74 -17.27
N CYS A 35 -5.34 2.02 -17.00
CA CYS A 35 -6.60 2.65 -17.40
C CYS A 35 -6.42 4.12 -17.79
N ASP A 36 -7.40 4.67 -18.48
CA ASP A 36 -7.38 6.06 -18.91
C ASP A 36 -7.39 7.01 -17.72
N TYR A 37 -6.78 8.20 -17.87
CA TYR A 37 -6.74 9.23 -16.82
C TYR A 37 -8.12 9.53 -16.19
N THR A 38 -9.16 9.50 -17.02
CA THR A 38 -10.55 9.76 -16.64
C THR A 38 -11.18 8.64 -15.83
N GLU A 39 -10.61 7.44 -15.87
CA GLU A 39 -11.07 6.26 -15.12
C GLU A 39 -10.40 6.17 -13.75
N ILE A 40 -9.23 6.78 -13.58
CA ILE A 40 -8.54 6.82 -12.29
C ILE A 40 -9.33 7.66 -11.28
N ARG A 41 -9.54 7.11 -10.08
CA ARG A 41 -10.13 7.78 -8.92
C ARG A 41 -9.02 8.09 -7.92
N ALA A 42 -9.08 9.27 -7.32
CA ALA A 42 -8.12 9.70 -6.32
C ALA A 42 -8.81 10.49 -5.21
N SER A 43 -8.67 10.04 -3.96
CA SER A 43 -9.25 10.64 -2.76
C SER A 43 -8.14 10.97 -1.77
N ARG A 44 -8.26 12.08 -1.05
CA ARG A 44 -7.23 12.50 -0.07
C ARG A 44 -7.36 11.68 1.22
N ILE A 45 -6.23 11.20 1.75
CA ILE A 45 -6.17 10.55 3.07
C ILE A 45 -5.28 11.37 3.99
N ILE A 46 -5.89 12.29 4.74
CA ILE A 46 -5.15 13.28 5.54
C ILE A 46 -4.28 12.62 6.63
N GLU A 47 -4.70 11.47 7.14
CA GLU A 47 -3.99 10.71 8.18
C GLU A 47 -2.61 10.23 7.73
N PHE A 48 -2.39 10.09 6.42
CA PHE A 48 -1.12 9.67 5.84
C PHE A 48 -0.21 10.82 5.41
N ASP A 49 -0.67 12.08 5.47
CA ASP A 49 0.16 13.25 5.14
C ASP A 49 1.44 13.30 6.00
N LYS A 50 1.41 12.75 7.23
CA LYS A 50 2.57 12.64 8.13
C LYS A 50 3.72 11.77 7.59
N TYR A 51 3.45 10.91 6.60
CA TYR A 51 4.46 10.06 5.96
C TYR A 51 5.03 10.66 4.66
N ALA A 52 4.66 11.90 4.33
CA ALA A 52 5.08 12.52 3.08
C ALA A 52 6.60 12.63 2.91
N ASP A 53 7.35 12.86 3.99
CA ASP A 53 8.82 12.96 3.93
C ASP A 53 9.49 11.59 3.73
N LEU A 54 8.81 10.51 4.11
CA LEU A 54 9.25 9.13 3.86
C LEU A 54 8.97 8.69 2.42
N GLY A 55 7.98 9.32 1.77
CA GLY A 55 7.58 9.02 0.39
C GLY A 55 6.71 7.77 0.23
N TYR A 56 6.49 7.00 1.30
CA TYR A 56 5.58 5.86 1.36
C TYR A 56 4.95 5.76 2.76
N VAL A 57 3.79 5.10 2.86
CA VAL A 57 3.18 4.77 4.16
C VAL A 57 3.74 3.42 4.61
N PRO A 58 4.28 3.29 5.84
CA PRO A 58 4.79 2.02 6.33
C PRO A 58 3.75 0.91 6.28
N LYS A 59 4.13 -0.31 5.90
CA LYS A 59 3.17 -1.40 5.73
C LYS A 59 2.38 -1.74 6.98
N ASN A 60 2.99 -1.62 8.16
CA ASN A 60 2.28 -1.77 9.43
C ASN A 60 1.12 -0.77 9.59
N GLU A 61 1.29 0.45 9.09
CA GLU A 61 0.27 1.50 9.17
C GLU A 61 -0.82 1.29 8.11
N LEU A 62 -0.45 0.82 6.92
CA LEU A 62 -1.42 0.41 5.90
C LEU A 62 -2.28 -0.75 6.38
N LEU A 63 -1.69 -1.79 6.99
CA LEU A 63 -2.39 -2.94 7.54
C LEU A 63 -3.44 -2.54 8.58
N LYS A 64 -3.07 -1.67 9.54
CA LYS A 64 -4.01 -1.11 10.55
C LYS A 64 -5.17 -0.32 9.95
N ASN A 65 -5.01 0.16 8.72
CA ASN A 65 -6.02 0.90 7.96
C ASN A 65 -6.74 0.02 6.94
N GLY A 66 -6.75 -1.30 7.13
CA GLY A 66 -7.53 -2.24 6.35
C GLY A 66 -6.90 -2.64 5.01
N TRP A 67 -5.67 -2.21 4.71
CA TRP A 67 -4.94 -2.73 3.55
C TRP A 67 -4.53 -4.18 3.81
N TRP A 68 -4.40 -4.93 2.72
CA TRP A 68 -3.86 -6.28 2.74
C TRP A 68 -2.68 -6.38 1.79
N PHE A 69 -1.81 -7.36 2.02
CA PHE A 69 -0.66 -7.65 1.17
C PHE A 69 -0.54 -9.16 0.99
N THR A 70 0.21 -9.60 -0.02
CA THR A 70 0.55 -11.01 -0.16
C THR A 70 1.77 -11.34 0.70
N CYS A 71 1.75 -12.52 1.33
CA CYS A 71 2.92 -13.07 2.00
C CYS A 71 4.03 -13.25 0.97
N GLN A 72 5.21 -12.68 1.21
CA GLN A 72 6.32 -12.77 0.26
C GLN A 72 6.80 -14.21 0.01
N LYS A 73 6.53 -15.15 0.92
CA LYS A 73 6.98 -16.55 0.82
C LYS A 73 5.96 -17.49 0.20
N CYS A 74 4.68 -17.35 0.54
CA CYS A 74 3.64 -18.29 0.12
C CYS A 74 2.43 -17.64 -0.55
N SER A 75 2.49 -16.34 -0.81
CA SER A 75 1.48 -15.55 -1.52
C SER A 75 0.09 -15.49 -0.89
N ILE A 76 -0.12 -16.09 0.29
CA ILE A 76 -1.40 -15.96 1.01
C ILE A 76 -1.66 -14.50 1.40
N THR A 77 -2.93 -14.10 1.36
CA THR A 77 -3.36 -12.78 1.82
C THR A 77 -3.05 -12.58 3.30
N CYS A 78 -2.38 -11.47 3.57
CA CYS A 78 -1.99 -11.00 4.88
C CYS A 78 -2.76 -9.71 5.20
N THR A 79 -3.51 -9.73 6.29
CA THR A 79 -4.23 -8.59 6.87
C THR A 79 -3.59 -8.23 8.22
N GLU A 80 -4.06 -7.18 8.89
CA GLU A 80 -3.57 -6.80 10.23
C GLU A 80 -3.50 -7.99 11.20
N GLU A 81 -4.46 -8.90 11.13
CA GLU A 81 -4.60 -10.01 12.07
C GLU A 81 -3.54 -11.10 11.94
N ASN A 82 -2.96 -11.28 10.74
CA ASN A 82 -2.10 -12.43 10.44
C ASN A 82 -0.75 -12.04 9.79
N ALA A 83 -0.51 -10.75 9.57
CA ALA A 83 0.71 -10.21 9.00
C ALA A 83 1.81 -10.03 10.06
N VAL A 84 3.06 -10.18 9.61
CA VAL A 84 4.27 -9.74 10.30
C VAL A 84 5.09 -8.95 9.27
N VAL A 85 5.50 -7.73 9.63
CA VAL A 85 6.29 -6.86 8.76
C VAL A 85 7.74 -6.85 9.23
N VAL A 86 8.67 -7.23 8.35
CA VAL A 86 10.12 -7.21 8.59
C VAL A 86 10.76 -6.42 7.45
N GLU A 87 11.42 -5.30 7.74
CA GLU A 87 12.06 -4.44 6.71
C GLU A 87 11.12 -4.09 5.54
N GLU A 88 9.89 -3.67 5.84
CA GLU A 88 8.83 -3.39 4.84
C GLU A 88 8.43 -4.58 3.94
N LYS A 89 8.79 -5.82 4.32
CA LYS A 89 8.30 -7.05 3.69
C LYS A 89 7.21 -7.68 4.55
N VAL A 90 6.14 -8.17 3.92
CA VAL A 90 5.00 -8.76 4.64
C VAL A 90 5.08 -10.28 4.55
N TYR A 91 5.03 -10.91 5.71
CA TYR A 91 4.97 -12.35 5.87
C TYR A 91 3.71 -12.73 6.64
N CYS A 92 3.12 -13.88 6.36
CA CYS A 92 2.13 -14.44 7.28
C CYS A 92 2.85 -14.97 8.53
N LYS A 93 2.17 -14.99 9.68
CA LYS A 93 2.69 -15.52 10.96
C LYS A 93 3.41 -16.87 10.80
N LYS A 94 2.84 -17.80 10.01
CA LYS A 94 3.45 -19.13 9.73
C LYS A 94 4.82 -19.04 9.05
N CYS A 95 4.97 -18.15 8.08
CA CYS A 95 6.21 -18.00 7.32
C CYS A 95 7.30 -17.24 8.08
N ASN A 96 6.91 -16.35 9.00
CA ASN A 96 7.84 -15.61 9.83
C ASN A 96 8.50 -16.50 10.90
N LEU A 97 7.74 -17.38 11.54
CA LEU A 97 8.23 -18.30 12.59
C LEU A 97 9.35 -19.25 12.11
N VAL A 98 9.44 -19.50 10.80
CA VAL A 98 10.48 -20.34 10.19
C VAL A 98 11.82 -19.60 10.08
N GLN A 99 11.85 -18.26 10.22
CA GLN A 99 13.09 -17.48 10.13
C GLN A 99 13.91 -17.52 11.42
N GLU A 100 13.28 -17.71 12.59
CA GLU A 100 13.97 -17.72 13.89
C GLU A 100 14.63 -19.07 14.22
N SER A 101 14.30 -20.13 13.49
CA SER A 101 14.81 -21.50 13.72
C SER A 101 16.13 -21.81 12.98
N VAL A 102 16.71 -20.82 12.31
CA VAL A 102 18.02 -20.91 11.67
C VAL A 102 18.91 -19.80 12.25
N SER A 103 19.21 -19.91 13.55
CA SER A 103 20.19 -19.06 14.25
C SER A 103 21.14 -19.95 15.05
#